data_AF-A0A0F9DII6-F1
#
_entry.id   AF-A0A0F9DII6-F1
#
_cell.length_a   1.000
_cell.length_b   1.000
_cell.length_c   1.000
_cell.angle_alpha   90.00
_cell.angle_beta   90.00
_cell.angle_gamma   90.00
#
_symmetry.space_group_name_H-M   'P 1'
#
loop_
_entity.id
_entity.type
_entity.pdbx_description
1 polymer ?
#
loop_
_entity_poly.entity_id
_entity_poly.type
_entity_poly.pdbx_seq_one_letter_code
_entity_poly.pdbx_strand_id
1 'polypeptide(L)'
;MPPLRTPPFRGSFLGEIATAAALGYAGGKYIWAACVECGLERWVQTRRSIEPGRKRCLSCAHWKTGRKQYEGYELVWVYANEFFSPMARSRGPASGGYVLEHRLVVAKSLGRNLHSWECVHHKNGIRNDNRLENLELTTMGDHSRAHSDGYRAGYGKGLADGRTTQIAKLQEEVKMLRQQLECGVVL
;
A
#
# COMPACT_ATOMS: atom_id res chain seq x y z
N MET A 1 -16.45 12.89 12.97
CA MET A 1 -15.31 13.46 12.22
C MET A 1 -15.86 14.25 11.05
N PRO A 2 -15.64 15.56 10.94
CA PRO A 2 -16.18 16.31 9.82
C PRO A 2 -15.48 15.86 8.53
N PRO A 3 -16.19 15.77 7.41
CA PRO A 3 -15.61 15.32 6.14
C PRO A 3 -14.54 16.31 5.72
N LEU A 4 -13.32 15.83 5.45
CA LEU A 4 -12.33 16.57 4.69
C LEU A 4 -12.81 16.59 3.23
N ARG A 5 -13.77 17.48 2.97
CA ARG A 5 -14.14 17.91 1.63
C ARG A 5 -12.85 18.39 0.97
N THR A 6 -12.51 17.77 -0.16
CA THR A 6 -11.56 18.32 -1.14
C THR A 6 -11.83 19.81 -1.31
N PRO A 7 -10.80 20.66 -1.39
CA PRO A 7 -11.01 22.10 -1.44
C PRO A 7 -11.89 22.46 -2.65
N PRO A 8 -12.95 23.28 -2.48
CA PRO A 8 -13.40 24.10 -3.57
C PRO A 8 -12.35 25.21 -3.81
N PHE A 9 -12.36 25.77 -5.03
CA PHE A 9 -11.61 26.92 -5.51
C PHE A 9 -10.29 26.63 -6.26
N ARG A 10 -10.42 26.51 -7.59
CA ARG A 10 -9.38 27.03 -8.51
C ARG A 10 -9.15 28.50 -8.14
N GLY A 11 -7.94 28.90 -7.77
CA GLY A 11 -7.58 30.32 -7.60
C GLY A 11 -6.82 30.70 -6.33
N SER A 12 -6.61 29.78 -5.38
CA SER A 12 -5.79 30.08 -4.19
C SER A 12 -4.29 30.19 -4.52
N PHE A 13 -3.57 31.01 -3.76
CA PHE A 13 -2.13 31.24 -3.93
C PHE A 13 -1.35 30.96 -2.63
N LEU A 14 -0.08 30.56 -2.74
CA LEU A 14 0.75 30.27 -1.57
C LEU A 14 0.85 31.49 -0.64
N GLY A 15 0.54 31.26 0.64
CA GLY A 15 0.52 32.32 1.65
C GLY A 15 -0.82 33.04 1.80
N GLU A 16 -1.83 32.73 0.97
CA GLU A 16 -3.19 33.25 1.15
C GLU A 16 -3.74 32.90 2.53
N ILE A 17 -4.38 33.86 3.22
CA ILE A 17 -4.95 33.66 4.56
C ILE A 17 -6.46 33.81 4.51
N ALA A 18 -7.17 32.85 5.08
CA ALA A 18 -8.63 32.86 5.20
C ALA A 18 -9.09 32.57 6.63
N THR A 19 -10.27 33.08 6.98
CA THR A 19 -10.92 32.74 8.26
C THR A 19 -11.57 31.36 8.16
N ALA A 20 -11.68 30.66 9.29
CA ALA A 20 -12.37 29.38 9.34
C ALA A 20 -13.81 29.47 8.78
N ALA A 21 -14.53 30.57 9.07
CA ALA A 21 -15.88 30.81 8.56
C ALA A 21 -15.93 30.86 7.02
N ALA A 22 -14.98 31.54 6.37
CA ALA A 22 -14.91 31.63 4.91
C ALA A 22 -14.67 30.26 4.23
N LEU A 23 -14.01 29.34 4.93
CA LEU A 23 -13.71 27.99 4.45
C LEU A 23 -14.73 26.93 4.90
N GLY A 24 -15.72 27.31 5.72
CA GLY A 24 -16.65 26.35 6.33
C GLY A 24 -16.01 25.44 7.39
N TYR A 25 -14.94 25.91 8.04
CA TYR A 25 -14.21 25.22 9.12
C TYR A 25 -14.57 25.76 10.51
N ALA A 26 -14.21 25.00 11.54
CA ALA A 26 -14.44 25.37 12.94
C ALA A 26 -13.28 26.20 13.50
N GLY A 27 -13.50 27.51 13.65
CA GLY A 27 -12.65 28.44 14.43
C GLY A 27 -11.21 28.70 13.93
N GLY A 28 -10.73 29.93 14.11
CA GLY A 28 -9.34 30.30 13.82
C GLY A 28 -9.06 30.78 12.39
N LYS A 29 -7.77 30.85 12.05
CA LYS A 29 -7.25 31.30 10.75
C LYS A 29 -6.49 30.18 10.05
N TYR A 30 -6.53 30.19 8.73
CA TYR A 30 -5.90 29.19 7.86
C TYR A 30 -5.04 29.89 6.82
N ILE A 31 -3.96 29.24 6.42
CA ILE A 31 -3.06 29.68 5.35
C ILE A 31 -2.98 28.61 4.27
N TRP A 32 -3.00 29.01 3.00
CA TRP A 32 -2.75 28.12 1.87
C TRP A 32 -1.25 27.84 1.76
N ALA A 33 -0.83 26.59 1.96
CA ALA A 33 0.58 26.23 2.02
C ALA A 33 0.87 24.87 1.37
N ALA A 34 2.02 24.77 0.72
CA ALA A 34 2.54 23.53 0.17
C ALA A 34 3.21 22.66 1.25
N CYS A 35 3.13 21.33 1.08
CA CYS A 35 3.92 20.41 1.88
C CYS A 35 5.42 20.53 1.53
N VAL A 36 6.28 20.65 2.53
CA VAL A 36 7.75 20.73 2.32
C VAL A 36 8.40 19.46 1.77
N GLU A 37 7.68 18.34 1.71
CA GLU A 37 8.19 17.06 1.20
C GLU A 37 7.58 16.73 -0.18
N CYS A 38 6.24 16.75 -0.31
CA CYS A 38 5.57 16.34 -1.56
C CYS A 38 4.96 17.49 -2.38
N GLY A 39 5.08 18.74 -1.95
CA GLY A 39 4.51 19.89 -2.65
C GLY A 39 2.99 20.04 -2.57
N LEU A 40 2.25 19.09 -1.97
CA LEU A 40 0.78 19.14 -1.90
C LEU A 40 0.30 20.43 -1.20
N GLU A 41 -0.40 21.27 -1.96
CA GLU A 41 -1.04 22.50 -1.49
C GLU A 41 -2.36 22.22 -0.76
N ARG A 42 -2.60 22.95 0.33
CA ARG A 42 -3.81 22.81 1.15
C ARG A 42 -3.96 24.00 2.11
N TRP A 43 -5.17 24.18 2.63
CA TRP A 43 -5.41 25.01 3.81
C TRP A 43 -4.81 24.35 5.07
N VAL A 44 -3.99 25.09 5.80
CA VAL A 44 -3.39 24.68 7.07
C VAL A 44 -3.72 25.71 8.13
N GLN A 45 -4.22 25.28 9.29
CA GLN A 45 -4.49 26.19 10.39
C GLN A 45 -3.19 26.88 10.84
N THR A 46 -3.23 28.20 11.00
CA THR A 46 -2.07 28.98 11.48
C THR A 46 -1.92 28.82 12.99
N ARG A 47 -0.71 29.08 13.52
CA ARG A 47 -0.48 29.21 14.99
C ARG A 47 -0.54 30.68 15.39
N ARG A 48 0.14 31.07 16.48
CA ARG A 48 0.25 32.45 17.01
C ARG A 48 0.84 33.48 16.00
N SER A 49 1.03 33.13 14.74
CA SER A 49 1.65 33.90 13.66
C SER A 49 1.02 33.54 12.30
N ILE A 50 1.52 34.14 11.21
CA ILE A 50 1.16 33.85 9.81
C ILE A 50 1.84 32.58 9.25
N GLU A 51 2.38 31.71 10.09
CA GLU A 51 3.02 30.47 9.64
C GLU A 51 2.06 29.27 9.67
N PRO A 52 2.21 28.32 8.72
CA PRO A 52 1.42 27.09 8.74
C PRO A 52 1.75 26.26 9.97
N GLY A 53 0.73 25.92 10.77
CA GLY A 53 0.92 25.16 12.01
C GLY A 53 1.44 23.73 11.81
N ARG A 54 1.39 23.21 10.58
CA ARG A 54 1.98 21.93 10.13
C ARG A 54 2.64 22.11 8.76
N LYS A 55 3.97 22.03 8.71
CA LYS A 55 4.77 22.15 7.48
C LYS A 55 4.62 20.95 6.52
N ARG A 56 4.33 19.76 7.04
CA ARG A 56 4.08 18.53 6.25
C ARG A 56 2.60 18.21 6.16
N CYS A 57 2.16 17.64 5.04
CA CYS A 57 0.81 17.08 4.92
C CYS A 57 0.66 15.85 5.83
N LEU A 58 -0.58 15.39 6.07
CA LEU A 58 -0.83 14.26 6.96
C LEU A 58 -0.09 13.00 6.48
N SER A 59 -0.06 12.77 5.17
CA SER A 59 0.68 11.70 4.50
C SER A 59 2.18 11.79 4.72
N CYS A 60 2.79 12.93 4.43
CA CYS A 60 4.20 13.19 4.70
C CYS A 60 4.55 13.29 6.20
N ALA A 61 3.58 13.40 7.10
CA ALA A 61 3.81 13.25 8.54
C ALA A 61 3.74 11.78 8.98
N HIS A 62 2.91 10.97 8.30
CA HIS A 62 2.67 9.56 8.60
C HIS A 62 3.48 8.57 7.76
N TRP A 63 4.25 8.97 6.75
CA TRP A 63 4.90 8.02 5.85
C TRP A 63 5.89 7.06 6.53
N LYS A 64 6.39 7.39 7.73
CA LYS A 64 7.20 6.47 8.56
C LYS A 64 6.37 5.44 9.35
N THR A 65 5.06 5.65 9.53
CA THR A 65 4.16 4.77 10.30
C THR A 65 3.04 4.14 9.46
N GLY A 66 2.81 4.63 8.25
CA GLY A 66 1.78 4.14 7.32
C GLY A 66 2.23 2.97 6.44
N ARG A 67 3.40 2.39 6.69
CA ARG A 67 3.88 1.19 5.98
C ARG A 67 3.68 -0.04 6.86
N LYS A 68 3.23 -1.14 6.26
CA LYS A 68 3.17 -2.45 6.92
C LYS A 68 3.49 -3.56 5.93
N GLN A 69 4.00 -4.68 6.43
CA GLN A 69 4.14 -5.89 5.63
C GLN A 69 2.94 -6.82 5.81
N TYR A 70 2.57 -7.52 4.75
CA TYR A 70 1.55 -8.57 4.77
C TYR A 70 1.88 -9.60 3.69
N GLU A 71 2.09 -10.86 4.09
CA GLU A 71 2.40 -11.98 3.17
C GLU A 71 3.58 -11.70 2.22
N GLY A 72 4.60 -10.99 2.70
CA GLY A 72 5.78 -10.60 1.92
C GLY A 72 5.60 -9.36 1.05
N TYR A 73 4.40 -8.77 0.99
CA TYR A 73 4.15 -7.52 0.29
C TYR A 73 4.27 -6.31 1.22
N GLU A 74 4.75 -5.19 0.69
CA GLU A 74 4.66 -3.89 1.34
C GLU A 74 3.32 -3.20 1.05
N LEU A 75 2.70 -2.66 2.09
CA LEU A 75 1.49 -1.85 2.01
C LEU A 75 1.79 -0.43 2.44
N VAL A 76 1.22 0.51 1.71
CA VAL A 76 1.34 1.95 1.95
C VAL A 76 -0.04 2.52 2.23
N TRP A 77 -0.19 3.23 3.34
CA TRP A 77 -1.40 3.95 3.67
C TRP A 77 -1.59 5.16 2.73
N VAL A 78 -2.79 5.26 2.16
CA VAL A 78 -3.22 6.34 1.26
C VAL A 78 -4.48 6.97 1.83
N TYR A 79 -4.52 8.31 1.89
CA TYR A 79 -5.68 9.03 2.44
C TYR A 79 -6.83 9.12 1.44
N ALA A 80 -8.06 9.26 1.93
CA ALA A 80 -9.28 9.30 1.10
C ALA A 80 -9.23 10.30 -0.05
N ASN A 81 -8.61 11.45 0.21
CA ASN A 81 -8.50 12.59 -0.68
C ASN A 81 -7.27 12.54 -1.60
N GLU A 82 -6.43 11.50 -1.49
CA GLU A 82 -5.30 11.32 -2.39
C GLU A 82 -5.76 10.64 -3.69
N PHE A 83 -5.08 10.98 -4.79
CA PHE A 83 -5.41 10.50 -6.14
C PHE A 83 -5.47 8.96 -6.25
N PHE A 84 -4.60 8.26 -5.52
CA PHE A 84 -4.51 6.79 -5.54
C PHE A 84 -5.41 6.09 -4.50
N SER A 85 -6.26 6.83 -3.77
CA SER A 85 -7.15 6.26 -2.76
C SER A 85 -8.16 5.24 -3.29
N PRO A 86 -8.60 5.27 -4.57
CA PRO A 86 -9.46 4.23 -5.13
C PRO A 86 -8.79 2.85 -5.20
N MET A 87 -7.45 2.77 -5.19
CA MET A 87 -6.71 1.50 -5.23
C MET A 87 -6.57 0.83 -3.85
N ALA A 88 -7.09 1.44 -2.78
CA ALA A 88 -6.99 0.90 -1.44
C ALA A 88 -7.77 -0.42 -1.29
N ARG A 89 -7.10 -1.46 -0.78
CA ARG A 89 -7.69 -2.79 -0.55
C ARG A 89 -8.68 -2.83 0.60
N SER A 90 -8.51 -1.94 1.58
CA SER A 90 -9.32 -1.86 2.79
C SER A 90 -9.51 -0.41 3.17
N ARG A 91 -10.74 -0.03 3.55
CA ARG A 91 -11.00 1.27 4.19
C ARG A 91 -10.73 1.15 5.68
N GLY A 92 -9.88 2.02 6.21
CA GLY A 92 -9.67 2.13 7.66
C GLY A 92 -10.37 3.36 8.25
N PRO A 93 -10.17 3.61 9.56
CA PRO A 93 -10.65 4.83 10.22
C PRO A 93 -10.07 6.07 9.53
N ALA A 94 -10.82 7.18 9.52
CA ALA A 94 -10.46 8.43 8.82
C ALA A 94 -10.43 8.36 7.27
N SER A 95 -11.22 7.46 6.68
CA SER A 95 -11.50 7.36 5.24
C SER A 95 -10.31 7.00 4.34
N GLY A 96 -9.12 6.76 4.90
CA GLY A 96 -7.94 6.25 4.19
C GLY A 96 -7.94 4.72 4.06
N GLY A 97 -6.91 4.18 3.44
CA GLY A 97 -6.77 2.73 3.27
C GLY A 97 -5.39 2.31 2.79
N TYR A 98 -5.09 1.02 2.88
CA TYR A 98 -3.81 0.48 2.45
C TYR A 98 -3.83 0.07 0.97
N VAL A 99 -2.84 0.52 0.22
CA VAL A 99 -2.55 0.13 -1.17
C VAL A 99 -1.28 -0.73 -1.18
N LEU A 100 -1.19 -1.73 -2.06
CA LEU A 100 0.05 -2.48 -2.27
C LEU A 100 1.10 -1.59 -2.94
N GLU A 101 2.33 -1.55 -2.41
CA GLU A 101 3.35 -0.63 -2.90
C GLU A 101 3.70 -0.88 -4.38
N HIS A 102 3.89 -2.14 -4.79
CA HIS A 102 4.18 -2.46 -6.20
C HIS A 102 3.10 -1.93 -7.16
N ARG A 103 1.81 -1.97 -6.76
CA ARG A 103 0.72 -1.38 -7.56
C ARG A 103 0.85 0.13 -7.60
N LEU A 104 1.17 0.76 -6.47
CA LEU A 104 1.33 2.21 -6.37
C LEU A 104 2.51 2.72 -7.20
N VAL A 105 3.63 1.99 -7.23
CA VAL A 105 4.81 2.33 -8.05
C VAL A 105 4.46 2.33 -9.54
N VAL A 106 3.77 1.29 -10.02
CA VAL A 106 3.32 1.21 -11.43
C VAL A 106 2.25 2.26 -11.75
N ALA A 107 1.29 2.50 -10.85
CA ALA A 107 0.27 3.53 -11.04
C ALA A 107 0.88 4.94 -11.17
N LYS A 108 1.91 5.23 -10.36
CA LYS A 108 2.65 6.49 -10.41
C LYS A 108 3.43 6.65 -11.72
N SER A 109 4.10 5.61 -12.21
CA SER A 109 4.83 5.69 -13.48
C SER A 109 3.88 5.89 -14.68
N LEU A 110 2.64 5.39 -14.60
CA LEU A 110 1.61 5.58 -15.61
C LEU A 110 0.81 6.88 -15.45
N GLY A 111 0.89 7.54 -14.29
CA GLY A 111 0.09 8.74 -13.99
C GLY A 111 -1.42 8.47 -13.84
N ARG A 112 -1.84 7.22 -13.60
CA ARG A 112 -3.26 6.85 -13.42
C ARG A 112 -3.44 5.74 -12.39
N ASN A 113 -4.66 5.60 -11.86
CA ASN A 113 -5.03 4.44 -11.04
C ASN A 113 -5.02 3.16 -11.87
N LEU A 114 -4.61 2.05 -11.25
CA LEU A 114 -4.76 0.72 -11.84
C LEU A 114 -6.16 0.18 -11.57
N HIS A 115 -6.76 -0.44 -12.58
CA HIS A 115 -8.01 -1.16 -12.47
C HIS A 115 -7.85 -2.45 -11.67
N SER A 116 -8.98 -3.02 -11.22
CA SER A 116 -8.99 -4.26 -10.43
C SER A 116 -8.50 -5.49 -11.20
N TRP A 117 -8.67 -5.52 -12.53
CA TRP A 117 -8.21 -6.59 -13.42
C TRP A 117 -6.75 -6.46 -13.88
N GLU A 118 -6.13 -5.31 -13.62
CA GLU A 118 -4.71 -5.08 -13.89
C GLU A 118 -3.89 -5.65 -12.73
N CYS A 119 -3.03 -6.61 -13.04
CA CYS A 119 -2.14 -7.31 -12.11
C CYS A 119 -0.72 -6.80 -12.28
N VAL A 120 0.01 -6.72 -11.18
CA VAL A 120 1.43 -6.37 -11.22
C VAL A 120 2.21 -7.60 -10.74
N HIS A 121 3.09 -8.10 -11.59
CA HIS A 121 3.91 -9.28 -11.35
C HIS A 121 5.35 -8.87 -11.03
N HIS A 122 5.98 -9.57 -10.07
CA HIS A 122 7.40 -9.44 -9.76
C HIS A 122 8.19 -10.45 -10.58
N LYS A 123 8.99 -9.97 -11.55
CA LYS A 123 9.73 -10.82 -12.49
C LYS A 123 10.68 -11.80 -11.80
N ASN A 124 11.30 -11.35 -10.70
CA ASN A 124 12.23 -12.18 -9.90
C ASN A 124 11.54 -13.03 -8.82
N GLY A 125 10.21 -12.95 -8.66
CA GLY A 125 9.46 -13.65 -7.61
C GLY A 125 9.64 -13.10 -6.19
N ILE A 126 10.44 -12.04 -6.00
CA ILE A 126 10.71 -11.41 -4.69
C ILE A 126 9.68 -10.31 -4.44
N ARG A 127 8.72 -10.59 -3.54
CA ARG A 127 7.50 -9.77 -3.31
C ARG A 127 7.74 -8.37 -2.75
N ASN A 128 8.90 -8.11 -2.15
CA ASN A 128 9.28 -6.81 -1.59
C ASN A 128 10.25 -6.01 -2.51
N ASP A 129 10.68 -6.58 -3.64
CA ASP A 129 11.49 -5.85 -4.62
C ASP A 129 10.59 -5.04 -5.56
N ASN A 130 10.18 -3.86 -5.09
CA ASN A 130 9.22 -2.98 -5.77
C ASN A 130 9.89 -1.99 -6.73
N ARG A 131 11.12 -2.25 -7.16
CA ARG A 131 11.80 -1.44 -8.20
C ARG A 131 11.07 -1.58 -9.53
N LEU A 132 10.85 -0.46 -10.23
CA LEU A 132 9.98 -0.42 -11.41
C LEU A 132 10.43 -1.42 -12.51
N GLU A 133 11.74 -1.59 -12.68
CA GLU A 133 12.33 -2.54 -13.63
C GLU A 133 11.99 -4.02 -13.33
N ASN A 134 11.74 -4.35 -12.06
CA ASN A 134 11.38 -5.70 -11.60
C ASN A 134 9.86 -5.96 -11.68
N LEU A 135 9.06 -4.94 -11.97
CA LEU A 135 7.61 -5.04 -12.05
C LEU A 135 7.14 -5.16 -13.49
N GLU A 136 6.09 -5.93 -13.70
CA GLU A 136 5.41 -6.10 -14.98
C GLU A 136 3.90 -5.94 -14.79
N LEU A 137 3.28 -5.06 -15.58
CA LEU A 137 1.83 -4.93 -15.62
C LEU A 137 1.26 -5.99 -16.58
N THR A 138 0.33 -6.80 -16.09
CA THR A 138 -0.25 -7.92 -16.82
C THR A 138 -1.75 -8.03 -16.52
N THR A 139 -2.46 -8.92 -17.21
CA THR A 139 -3.87 -9.21 -16.94
C THR A 139 -4.02 -10.40 -16.00
N MET A 140 -5.16 -10.56 -15.31
CA MET A 140 -5.43 -11.75 -14.49
C MET A 140 -5.21 -13.07 -15.24
N GLY A 141 -5.65 -13.15 -16.51
CA GLY A 141 -5.51 -14.35 -17.33
C GLY A 141 -4.07 -14.65 -17.74
N ASP A 142 -3.30 -13.60 -18.02
CA ASP A 142 -1.86 -13.72 -18.34
C ASP A 142 -1.03 -14.00 -17.09
N HIS A 143 -1.40 -13.45 -15.94
CA HIS A 143 -0.75 -13.69 -14.65
C HIS A 143 -0.86 -15.15 -14.20
N SER A 144 -2.05 -15.75 -14.32
CA SER A 144 -2.24 -17.18 -14.03
C SER A 144 -1.43 -18.08 -14.98
N ARG A 145 -1.35 -17.70 -16.26
CA ARG A 145 -0.52 -18.42 -17.25
C ARG A 145 0.97 -18.30 -16.95
N ALA A 146 1.47 -17.10 -16.64
CA ALA A 146 2.87 -16.89 -16.28
C ALA A 146 3.31 -17.73 -15.07
N HIS A 147 2.46 -17.86 -14.04
CA HIS A 147 2.72 -18.77 -12.92
C HIS A 147 2.79 -20.25 -13.35
N SER A 148 1.91 -20.65 -14.26
CA SER A 148 1.83 -22.02 -14.78
C SER A 148 3.04 -22.36 -15.67
N ASP A 149 3.43 -21.42 -16.53
CA ASP A 149 4.57 -21.52 -17.42
C ASP A 149 5.90 -21.52 -16.66
N GLY A 150 6.01 -20.70 -15.60
CA GLY A 150 7.17 -20.70 -14.70
C GLY A 150 7.38 -22.06 -14.02
N TYR A 151 6.32 -22.66 -13.47
CA TYR A 151 6.38 -24.01 -12.90
C TYR A 151 6.79 -25.03 -13.96
N ARG A 152 6.16 -25.00 -15.15
CA ARG A 152 6.44 -25.94 -16.25
C ARG A 152 7.88 -25.81 -16.76
N ALA A 153 8.40 -24.58 -16.89
CA ALA A 153 9.78 -24.33 -17.29
C ALA A 153 10.78 -24.77 -16.21
N GLY A 154 10.46 -24.58 -14.93
CA GLY A 154 11.24 -25.09 -13.80
C GLY A 154 11.36 -26.61 -13.83
N TYR A 155 10.24 -27.32 -13.94
CA TYR A 155 10.22 -28.78 -14.07
C TYR A 155 10.94 -29.26 -15.35
N GLY A 156 10.78 -28.55 -16.46
CA GLY A 156 11.51 -28.85 -17.71
C GLY A 156 13.03 -28.69 -17.58
N LYS A 157 13.49 -27.88 -16.62
CA LYS A 157 14.92 -27.74 -16.25
C LYS A 157 15.34 -28.64 -15.07
N GLY A 158 14.46 -29.52 -14.61
CA GLY A 158 14.73 -30.43 -13.49
C GLY A 158 14.67 -29.79 -12.10
N LEU A 159 14.19 -28.55 -11.97
CA LEU A 159 13.99 -27.91 -10.67
C LEU A 159 12.70 -28.46 -10.04
N ALA A 160 12.83 -29.02 -8.83
CA ALA A 160 11.71 -29.47 -8.01
C ALA A 160 11.38 -28.41 -6.95
N ASP A 161 10.09 -28.16 -6.70
CA ASP A 161 9.59 -27.19 -5.72
C ASP A 161 9.78 -27.63 -4.25
N GLY A 162 10.43 -28.78 -4.02
CA GLY A 162 10.70 -29.36 -2.70
C GLY A 162 9.45 -29.83 -1.94
N ARG A 163 8.25 -29.66 -2.53
CA ARG A 163 6.98 -29.92 -1.85
C ARG A 163 6.81 -31.39 -1.51
N THR A 164 7.22 -32.27 -2.40
CA THR A 164 7.16 -33.73 -2.19
C THR A 164 8.07 -34.16 -1.02
N THR A 165 9.27 -33.57 -0.92
CA THR A 165 10.21 -33.83 0.18
C THR A 165 9.66 -33.32 1.52
N GLN A 166 9.04 -32.13 1.52
CA GLN A 166 8.38 -31.57 2.70
C GLN A 166 7.20 -32.44 3.16
N ILE A 167 6.36 -32.89 2.21
CA ILE A 167 5.21 -33.77 2.50
C ILE A 167 5.69 -35.10 3.09
N ALA A 168 6.73 -35.71 2.53
CA ALA A 168 7.29 -36.96 3.04
C ALA A 168 7.83 -36.81 4.47
N LYS A 169 8.53 -35.72 4.77
CA LYS A 169 8.99 -35.41 6.14
C LYS A 169 7.82 -35.26 7.11
N LEU A 170 6.79 -34.50 6.73
CA LEU A 170 5.61 -34.29 7.56
C LEU A 170 4.83 -35.60 7.79
N GLN A 171 4.74 -36.46 6.78
CA GLN A 171 4.09 -37.77 6.91
C GLN A 171 4.85 -38.67 7.89
N GLU A 172 6.18 -38.67 7.86
CA GLU A 172 6.98 -39.44 8.81
C GLU A 172 6.85 -38.89 10.24
N GLU A 173 6.85 -37.56 10.40
CA GLU A 173 6.64 -36.92 11.70
C GLU A 173 5.24 -37.25 12.27
N VAL A 174 4.19 -37.18 11.46
CA VAL A 174 2.83 -37.58 11.86
C VAL A 174 2.77 -39.05 12.26
N LYS A 175 3.48 -39.92 11.55
CA LYS A 175 3.56 -41.35 11.88
C LYS A 175 4.26 -41.58 13.22
N MET A 176 5.38 -40.90 13.47
CA MET A 176 6.11 -40.98 14.74
C MET A 176 5.27 -40.48 15.91
N LEU A 177 4.58 -39.35 15.74
CA LEU A 177 3.69 -38.80 16.77
C LEU A 177 2.51 -39.73 17.08
N ARG A 178 1.91 -40.35 16.05
CA ARG A 178 0.87 -41.38 16.25
C ARG A 178 1.39 -42.57 17.03
N GLN A 179 2.60 -43.04 16.69
CA GLN A 179 3.24 -44.14 17.39
C GLN A 179 3.54 -43.80 18.86
N GLN A 180 3.97 -42.57 19.17
CA GLN A 180 4.18 -42.11 20.54
C GLN A 180 2.89 -42.09 21.37
N LEU A 181 1.77 -41.66 20.76
CA LEU A 181 0.45 -41.67 21.39
C LEU A 181 -0.06 -43.10 21.63
N GLU A 182 0.19 -44.02 20.69
CA GLU A 182 -0.18 -45.43 20.80
C GLU A 182 0.69 -46.19 21.82
N CYS A 183 1.97 -45.83 21.95
CA CYS A 183 2.90 -46.44 22.90
C CYS A 183 2.78 -45.90 24.34
N GLY A 184 1.88 -44.94 24.60
CA GLY A 184 1.59 -44.46 25.97
C GLY A 184 2.78 -43.83 26.69
N VAL A 185 3.76 -43.28 25.97
CA VAL A 185 4.86 -42.51 26.59
C VAL A 185 4.41 -41.06 26.68
N VAL A 186 3.58 -40.77 27.68
CA VAL A 186 3.44 -39.40 28.21
C VAL A 186 4.50 -39.28 29.29
N LEU A 187 5.56 -38.52 29.00
CA LEU A 187 6.36 -37.89 30.05
C LEU A 187 5.62 -36.66 30.58
#